data_AF-A0A392QRL1-F1
#
_entry.id   AF-A0A392QRL1-F1
#
_cell.length_a   1.000
_cell.length_b   1.000
_cell.length_c   1.000
_cell.angle_alpha   90.00
_cell.angle_beta   90.00
_cell.angle_gamma   90.00
#
_symmetry.space_group_name_H-M   'P 1'
#
loop_
_entity.id
_entity.type
_entity.pdbx_description
1 polymer ?
#
loop_
_entity_poly.entity_id
_entity_poly.type
_entity_poly.pdbx_seq_one_letter_code
_entity_poly.pdbx_strand_id
1 'polypeptide(L)'
;GKTLAFVLPILESLTNGPAKSVRKTGYGRVPSVLVLLPTRELANQVYADFELYGSSLGLAACAVYGGAPYGPQEGKLRRGVDIVIGTPGRIK
;
A
#
# COMPACT_ATOMS: atom_id res chain seq x y z
N GLY A 1 2.80 4.69 -17.53
CA GLY A 1 3.48 3.65 -18.31
C GLY A 1 4.11 2.58 -17.44
N LYS A 2 5.18 2.89 -16.70
CA LYS A 2 5.95 1.89 -15.92
C LYS A 2 5.30 1.44 -14.61
N THR A 3 4.58 2.32 -13.92
CA THR A 3 4.03 2.03 -12.60
C THR A 3 2.99 0.91 -12.61
N LEU A 4 2.11 0.90 -13.64
CA LEU A 4 1.13 -0.16 -13.85
C LEU A 4 1.75 -1.55 -13.99
N ALA A 5 2.97 -1.66 -14.54
CA ALA A 5 3.65 -2.94 -14.68
C ALA A 5 3.99 -3.59 -13.33
N PHE A 6 4.10 -2.80 -12.25
CA PHE A 6 4.31 -3.31 -10.90
C PHE A 6 3.00 -3.37 -10.11
N VAL A 7 2.09 -2.42 -10.31
CA VAL A 7 0.81 -2.35 -9.60
C VAL A 7 -0.10 -3.52 -9.98
N LEU A 8 -0.30 -3.80 -11.26
CA LEU A 8 -1.25 -4.81 -11.72
C LEU A 8 -0.92 -6.23 -11.20
N PRO A 9 0.33 -6.73 -11.27
CA PRO A 9 0.65 -8.04 -10.69
C PRO A 9 0.43 -8.12 -9.18
N ILE A 10 0.67 -7.01 -8.45
CA ILE A 10 0.42 -6.96 -7.00
C ILE A 10 -1.08 -7.04 -6.71
N LEU A 11 -1.90 -6.29 -7.44
CA LEU A 11 -3.36 -6.33 -7.31
C LEU A 11 -3.91 -7.72 -7.62
N GLU A 12 -3.45 -8.34 -8.70
CA GLU A 12 -3.85 -9.71 -9.09
C GLU A 12 -3.46 -10.73 -8.01
N SER A 13 -2.24 -10.65 -7.47
CA SER A 13 -1.78 -11.53 -6.40
C SER A 13 -2.65 -11.46 -5.14
N LEU A 14 -3.12 -10.26 -4.78
CA LEU A 14 -3.96 -10.01 -3.60
C LEU A 14 -5.44 -10.38 -3.79
N THR A 15 -5.92 -10.47 -5.03
CA THR A 15 -7.34 -10.67 -5.35
C THR A 15 -7.65 -12.06 -5.86
N ASN A 16 -6.77 -12.62 -6.68
CA ASN A 16 -6.94 -13.90 -7.37
C ASN A 16 -5.76 -14.86 -7.16
N GLY A 17 -4.61 -14.34 -6.74
CA GLY A 17 -3.38 -15.11 -6.57
C GLY A 17 -3.14 -15.65 -5.16
N PRO A 18 -1.90 -16.13 -4.91
CA PRO A 18 -1.52 -16.79 -3.66
C PRO A 18 -1.65 -15.90 -2.42
N ALA A 19 -1.48 -14.59 -2.56
CA ALA A 19 -1.56 -13.66 -1.43
C ALA A 19 -3.00 -13.47 -0.92
N LYS A 20 -4.01 -13.85 -1.70
CA LYS A 20 -5.42 -13.82 -1.29
C LYS A 20 -5.69 -14.66 -0.04
N SER A 21 -5.09 -15.84 0.07
CA SER A 21 -5.34 -16.75 1.20
C SER A 21 -4.71 -16.25 2.51
N VAL A 22 -3.63 -15.47 2.40
CA VAL A 22 -2.91 -14.89 3.55
C VAL A 22 -3.48 -13.51 3.91
N ARG A 23 -4.21 -12.87 3.00
CA ARG A 23 -4.88 -11.59 3.21
C ARG A 23 -5.95 -11.71 4.28
N LYS A 24 -5.75 -11.00 5.39
CA LYS A 24 -6.77 -10.86 6.45
C LYS A 24 -7.71 -9.72 6.11
N THR A 25 -8.98 -9.82 6.51
CA THR A 25 -9.96 -8.73 6.40
C THR A 25 -10.29 -8.20 7.79
N GLY A 26 -10.87 -6.99 7.86
CA GLY A 26 -11.26 -6.36 9.13
C GLY A 26 -10.28 -5.30 9.66
N TYR A 27 -10.65 -4.74 10.82
CA TYR A 27 -9.91 -3.68 11.50
C TYR A 27 -8.58 -4.20 12.06
N GLY A 28 -7.51 -3.41 11.92
CA GLY A 28 -6.20 -3.77 12.43
C GLY A 28 -5.51 -4.91 11.66
N ARG A 29 -5.97 -5.21 10.44
CA ARG A 29 -5.30 -6.20 9.58
C ARG A 29 -3.86 -5.77 9.26
N VAL A 30 -2.97 -6.74 9.22
CA VAL A 30 -1.56 -6.52 8.84
C VAL A 30 -1.42 -6.40 7.31
N PRO A 31 -0.55 -5.50 6.81
CA PRO A 31 -0.26 -5.41 5.39
C PRO A 31 0.33 -6.71 4.85
N SER A 32 -0.11 -7.11 3.66
CA SER A 32 0.44 -8.27 2.94
C SER A 32 1.56 -7.87 1.98
N VAL A 33 1.65 -6.58 1.62
CA VAL A 33 2.64 -6.07 0.66
C VAL A 33 3.31 -4.81 1.20
N LEU A 34 4.62 -4.75 1.03
CA LEU A 34 5.44 -3.57 1.27
C LEU A 34 6.14 -3.15 -0.04
N VAL A 35 5.95 -1.90 -0.45
CA VAL A 35 6.61 -1.28 -1.61
C VAL A 35 7.55 -0.18 -1.10
N LEU A 36 8.86 -0.40 -1.22
CA LEU A 36 9.87 0.57 -0.84
C LEU A 36 10.34 1.38 -2.05
N LEU A 37 10.33 2.71 -1.91
CA LEU A 37 10.67 3.65 -2.96
C LEU A 37 11.67 4.68 -2.43
N PRO A 38 12.57 5.21 -3.27
CA PRO A 38 13.66 6.06 -2.81
C PRO A 38 13.20 7.48 -2.44
N THR A 39 12.05 7.93 -2.96
CA THR A 39 11.57 9.30 -2.75
C THR A 39 10.09 9.33 -2.40
N ARG A 40 9.68 10.42 -1.75
CA ARG A 40 8.28 10.70 -1.40
C ARG A 40 7.42 10.87 -2.65
N GLU A 41 7.96 11.52 -3.66
CA GLU A 41 7.28 11.84 -4.91
C GLU A 41 6.90 10.55 -5.65
N LEU A 42 7.83 9.58 -5.70
CA LEU A 42 7.54 8.26 -6.26
C LEU A 42 6.54 7.49 -5.38
N ALA A 43 6.67 7.54 -4.05
CA ALA A 43 5.72 6.90 -3.15
C ALA A 43 4.28 7.41 -3.34
N ASN A 44 4.12 8.72 -3.54
CA ASN A 44 2.82 9.33 -3.80
C ASN A 44 2.25 8.95 -5.17
N GLN A 45 3.08 8.90 -6.22
CA GLN A 45 2.64 8.45 -7.55
C GLN A 45 2.14 7.01 -7.51
N VAL A 46 2.91 6.11 -6.89
CA VAL A 46 2.54 4.69 -6.76
C VAL A 46 1.30 4.53 -5.89
N TYR A 47 1.20 5.27 -4.79
CA TYR A 47 0.01 5.26 -3.93
C TYR A 47 -1.25 5.72 -4.66
N ALA A 48 -1.17 6.78 -5.48
CA ALA A 48 -2.30 7.25 -6.27
C ALA A 48 -2.79 6.19 -7.27
N ASP A 49 -1.86 5.46 -7.92
CA ASP A 49 -2.22 4.33 -8.78
C ASP A 49 -2.92 3.22 -7.97
N PHE A 50 -2.42 2.87 -6.79
CA PHE A 50 -3.06 1.85 -5.95
C PHE A 50 -4.46 2.26 -5.45
N GLU A 51 -4.69 3.52 -5.11
CA GLU A 51 -6.03 3.99 -4.75
C GLU A 51 -6.95 3.99 -6.00
N LEU A 52 -6.44 4.37 -7.17
CA LEU A 52 -7.24 4.38 -8.40
C LEU A 52 -7.70 2.96 -8.81
N TYR A 53 -6.81 1.97 -8.77
CA TYR A 53 -7.09 0.63 -9.27
C TYR A 53 -7.46 -0.39 -8.17
N GLY A 54 -6.96 -0.21 -6.95
CA GLY A 54 -7.16 -1.15 -5.85
C GLY A 54 -8.42 -0.92 -5.03
N SER A 55 -8.92 0.31 -4.94
CA SER A 55 -10.09 0.61 -4.09
C SER A 55 -11.36 -0.08 -4.55
N SER A 56 -11.58 -0.20 -5.87
CA SER A 56 -12.71 -0.96 -6.44
C SER A 56 -12.62 -2.47 -6.17
N LEU A 57 -11.42 -2.98 -5.89
CA LEU A 57 -11.14 -4.36 -5.51
C LEU A 57 -11.20 -4.57 -3.98
N GLY A 58 -11.63 -3.53 -3.24
CA GLY A 58 -11.69 -3.54 -1.78
C GLY A 58 -10.31 -3.58 -1.12
N LEU A 59 -9.25 -3.19 -1.83
CA LEU A 59 -7.90 -3.09 -1.28
C LEU A 59 -7.66 -1.70 -0.71
N ALA A 60 -6.97 -1.63 0.42
CA ALA A 60 -6.55 -0.38 1.04
C ALA A 60 -5.03 -0.27 1.03
N ALA A 61 -4.51 0.92 0.70
CA ALA A 61 -3.08 1.22 0.75
C ALA A 61 -2.78 2.28 1.81
N CYS A 62 -1.54 2.39 2.27
CA CYS A 62 -1.05 3.53 3.06
C CYS A 62 0.29 4.01 2.52
N ALA A 63 0.40 5.33 2.28
CA ALA A 63 1.67 5.96 1.95
C ALA A 63 2.42 6.38 3.24
N VAL A 64 3.66 5.94 3.41
CA VAL A 64 4.47 6.12 4.62
C VAL A 64 5.82 6.74 4.26
N TYR A 65 5.95 8.05 4.53
CA TYR A 65 7.16 8.80 4.21
C TYR A 65 7.38 9.97 5.19
N GLY A 66 8.61 10.49 5.21
CA GLY A 66 9.00 11.65 6.02
C GLY A 66 8.47 12.98 5.48
N GLY A 67 8.42 14.00 6.33
CA GLY A 67 7.89 15.33 5.96
C GLY A 67 6.36 15.40 5.93
N ALA A 68 5.66 14.38 6.45
CA ALA A 68 4.22 14.41 6.71
C ALA A 68 3.93 14.00 8.17
N PRO A 69 2.84 14.49 8.78
CA PRO A 69 2.46 14.13 10.15
C PRO A 69 2.32 12.62 10.35
N TYR A 70 2.71 12.14 11.53
CA TYR A 70 2.59 10.71 11.90
C TYR A 70 1.13 10.28 12.07
N GLY A 71 0.32 11.09 12.76
CA GLY A 71 -1.05 10.73 13.15
C GLY A 71 -1.92 10.17 12.02
N PRO A 72 -2.02 10.82 10.84
CA PRO A 72 -2.78 10.27 9.72
C PRO A 72 -2.26 8.94 9.18
N GLN A 73 -0.93 8.79 9.11
CA GLN A 73 -0.28 7.55 8.65
C GLN A 73 -0.54 6.42 9.65
N GLU A 74 -0.32 6.67 10.94
CA GLU A 74 -0.60 5.74 12.02
C GLU A 74 -2.08 5.36 12.09
N GLY A 75 -2.99 6.32 11.96
CA GLY A 75 -4.42 6.07 11.96
C GLY A 75 -4.84 5.17 10.79
N LYS A 76 -4.27 5.35 9.60
CA LYS A 76 -4.54 4.47 8.45
C LYS A 76 -3.98 3.06 8.68
N LEU A 77 -2.77 2.94 9.22
CA LEU A 77 -2.17 1.65 9.60
C LEU A 77 -2.98 0.93 10.68
N ARG A 78 -3.44 1.64 11.73
CA ARG A 78 -4.27 1.09 12.81
C ARG A 78 -5.63 0.58 12.32
N ARG A 79 -6.25 1.25 11.35
CA ARG A 79 -7.47 0.74 10.67
C ARG A 79 -7.21 -0.55 9.90
N GLY A 80 -5.95 -0.78 9.51
CA GLY A 80 -5.52 -1.94 8.72
C GLY A 80 -5.56 -1.64 7.23
N VAL A 81 -4.47 -2.01 6.55
CA VAL A 81 -4.29 -1.85 5.10
C VAL A 81 -3.73 -3.13 4.50
N ASP A 82 -3.92 -3.32 3.20
CA ASP A 82 -3.38 -4.46 2.47
C ASP A 82 -1.97 -4.17 1.95
N ILE A 83 -1.68 -2.89 1.66
CA ILE A 83 -0.44 -2.44 1.01
C ILE A 83 0.14 -1.25 1.77
N VAL A 84 1.44 -1.30 2.07
CA VAL A 84 2.21 -0.14 2.53
C VAL A 84 3.18 0.28 1.44
N ILE A 85 3.20 1.57 1.13
CA ILE A 85 4.06 2.17 0.12
C ILE A 85 4.86 3.26 0.81
N GLY A 86 6.17 3.23 0.75
CA GLY A 86 6.91 4.23 1.52
C GLY A 86 8.40 4.31 1.28
N THR A 87 9.03 5.20 2.03
CA THR A 87 10.46 5.45 1.93
C THR A 87 11.23 4.76 3.07
N PRO A 88 12.41 4.18 2.80
CA PRO A 88 13.21 3.50 3.83
C PRO A 88 13.50 4.37 5.07
N GLY A 89 13.68 5.69 4.89
CA GLY A 89 13.96 6.59 6.01
C GLY A 89 12.82 6.67 7.05
N ARG A 90 11.58 6.42 6.64
CA ARG A 90 10.38 6.45 7.50
C ARG A 90 10.00 5.07 8.02
N ILE A 91 10.21 4.04 7.21
CA ILE A 91 9.94 2.63 7.54
C ILE A 91 11.22 2.05 8.12
N LYS A 92 11.34 2.12 9.46
CA LYS A 92 12.45 1.54 10.21
C LYS A 92 11.91 0.49 11.18
#